data_AF-A0A127Z6Q9-F1
#
_entry.id   AF-A0A127Z6Q9-F1
#
_cell.length_a   1.000
_cell.length_b   1.000
_cell.length_c   1.000
_cell.angle_alpha   90.00
_cell.angle_beta   90.00
_cell.angle_gamma   90.00
#
_symmetry.space_group_name_H-M   'P 1'
#
loop_
_entity.id
_entity.type
_entity.pdbx_description
1 polymer ?
#
loop_
_entity_poly.entity_id
_entity_poly.type
_entity_poly.pdbx_seq_one_letter_code
_entity_poly.pdbx_strand_id
1 'polypeptide(L)'
;MSSEHPLPIVIWVHPRSCSTAFERSLMQRPDTVVFHEPIGDPFYLGKDRPCRRFSDEHAEASGNYDLTVTEVLEKVLNPTKEDLPKNKSWPPKYVFLKDMGQCLFPADLLHQLHPDSKVFPAPANASTSKPFDMNAPVIENPTTVPTSILKRFRHSFLIRTPEKSIPSYWKCVQEGASGWEFWDQADAGYVELKILYDWISNPISTFNTESGDEHAVQQPQPPPLLDASTLLAHPDHAIKSYCEAMGIPFAPEMLSWDSGPVDEWAKWGGYHNAAENSTGFKKDAPVEADKPQPKIAEHLQSAVEACNGPYQYLLSKATILSP
;
A
#
# COMPACT_ATOMS: atom_id res chain seq x y z
N MET A 1 -5.60 -28.04 11.48
CA MET A 1 -4.87 -28.60 10.32
C MET A 1 -4.02 -27.48 9.77
N SER A 2 -2.70 -27.60 9.85
CA SER A 2 -1.79 -26.64 9.20
C SER A 2 -2.05 -26.74 7.70
N SER A 3 -2.45 -25.65 7.03
CA SER A 3 -2.48 -25.65 5.57
C SER A 3 -1.07 -25.95 5.07
N GLU A 4 -0.94 -26.80 4.05
CA GLU A 4 0.35 -27.06 3.38
C GLU A 4 0.85 -25.82 2.61
N HIS A 5 -0.01 -24.81 2.43
CA HIS A 5 0.29 -23.57 1.72
C HIS A 5 0.45 -22.38 2.70
N PRO A 6 1.39 -21.46 2.41
CA PRO A 6 1.57 -20.24 3.20
C PRO A 6 0.31 -19.37 3.12
N LEU A 7 0.01 -18.64 4.19
CA LEU A 7 -1.09 -17.67 4.22
C LEU A 7 -0.66 -16.36 3.53
N PRO A 8 -1.30 -15.94 2.43
CA PRO A 8 -0.99 -14.67 1.77
C PRO A 8 -1.71 -13.52 2.45
N ILE A 9 -0.95 -12.46 2.72
CA ILE A 9 -1.39 -11.27 3.45
C ILE A 9 -0.92 -10.06 2.67
N VAL A 10 -1.80 -9.06 2.52
CA VAL A 10 -1.46 -7.77 1.94
C VAL A 10 -1.83 -6.63 2.87
N ILE A 11 -0.93 -5.65 2.94
CA ILE A 11 -1.24 -4.33 3.49
C ILE A 11 -1.30 -3.31 2.37
N TRP A 12 -2.47 -2.71 2.19
CA TRP A 12 -2.70 -1.62 1.26
C TRP A 12 -2.43 -0.29 1.94
N VAL A 13 -1.68 0.55 1.24
CA VAL A 13 -1.21 1.82 1.80
C VAL A 13 -1.31 2.94 0.78
N HIS A 14 -1.07 4.16 1.25
CA HIS A 14 -0.71 5.30 0.41
C HIS A 14 0.77 5.65 0.64
N PRO A 15 1.42 6.45 -0.23
CA PRO A 15 2.80 6.87 -0.02
C PRO A 15 3.02 7.55 1.33
N ARG A 16 4.20 7.30 1.93
CA ARG A 16 4.68 7.91 3.19
C ARG A 16 3.82 7.63 4.43
N SER A 17 3.08 6.52 4.44
CA SER A 17 2.23 6.06 5.56
C SER A 17 2.94 5.36 6.73
N CYS A 18 4.28 5.40 6.81
CA CYS A 18 5.11 4.59 7.73
C CYS A 18 5.11 3.07 7.43
N SER A 19 4.58 2.67 6.29
CA SER A 19 4.47 1.27 5.87
C SER A 19 5.79 0.53 5.66
N THR A 20 6.88 1.21 5.28
CA THR A 20 8.21 0.57 5.20
C THR A 20 8.71 0.10 6.57
N ALA A 21 8.49 0.89 7.64
CA ALA A 21 8.85 0.48 9.00
C ALA A 21 7.93 -0.67 9.49
N PHE A 22 6.66 -0.64 9.10
CA PHE A 22 5.74 -1.75 9.35
C PHE A 22 6.19 -3.03 8.64
N GLU A 23 6.54 -2.95 7.36
CA GLU A 23 7.08 -4.07 6.59
C GLU A 23 8.36 -4.64 7.24
N ARG A 24 9.25 -3.75 7.71
CA ARG A 24 10.48 -4.15 8.42
C ARG A 24 10.20 -4.98 9.67
N SER A 25 9.07 -4.76 10.33
CA SER A 25 8.60 -5.56 11.47
C SER A 25 8.29 -7.00 11.06
N LEU A 26 7.59 -7.17 9.93
CA LEU A 26 7.25 -8.49 9.38
C LEU A 26 8.49 -9.20 8.83
N MET A 27 9.45 -8.45 8.28
CA MET A 27 10.75 -8.97 7.85
C MET A 27 11.56 -9.60 9.00
N GLN A 28 11.27 -9.34 10.27
CA GLN A 28 12.00 -9.98 11.37
C GLN A 28 11.61 -11.45 11.56
N ARG A 29 10.45 -11.86 11.04
CA ARG A 29 9.94 -13.22 11.21
C ARG A 29 10.73 -14.24 10.39
N PRO A 30 11.15 -15.38 10.94
CA PRO A 30 11.88 -16.40 10.20
C PRO A 30 10.99 -17.22 9.25
N ASP A 31 9.66 -17.11 9.36
CA ASP A 31 8.66 -17.90 8.62
C ASP A 31 7.81 -17.07 7.64
N THR A 32 8.28 -15.86 7.30
CA THR A 32 7.58 -14.92 6.40
C THR A 32 8.48 -14.54 5.24
N VAL A 33 7.95 -14.61 4.02
CA VAL A 33 8.52 -13.95 2.83
C VAL A 33 7.82 -12.60 2.63
N VAL A 34 8.58 -11.58 2.25
CA VAL A 34 8.10 -10.20 2.12
C VAL A 34 8.34 -9.71 0.69
N PHE A 35 7.29 -9.20 0.05
CA PHE A 35 7.36 -8.55 -1.25
C PHE A 35 7.08 -7.05 -1.09
N HIS A 36 8.05 -6.25 -1.51
CA HIS A 36 8.01 -4.80 -1.43
C HIS A 36 7.54 -4.18 -2.76
N GLU A 37 6.32 -3.66 -2.76
CA GLU A 37 5.71 -2.88 -3.86
C GLU A 37 5.86 -3.50 -5.28
N PRO A 38 5.66 -4.83 -5.45
CA PRO A 38 5.90 -5.47 -6.74
C PRO A 38 4.91 -5.04 -7.83
N ILE A 39 3.73 -4.50 -7.47
CA ILE A 39 2.72 -4.01 -8.42
C ILE A 39 3.16 -2.68 -9.05
N GLY A 40 4.12 -1.98 -8.44
CA GLY A 40 4.67 -0.75 -9.01
C GLY A 40 5.23 -0.96 -10.42
N ASP A 41 5.84 -2.12 -10.72
CA ASP A 41 6.39 -2.39 -12.05
C ASP A 41 5.33 -2.34 -13.16
N PRO A 42 4.28 -3.18 -13.17
CA PRO A 42 3.24 -3.10 -14.19
C PRO A 42 2.47 -1.77 -14.14
N PHE A 43 2.33 -1.14 -12.97
CA PHE A 43 1.64 0.15 -12.83
C PHE A 43 2.39 1.34 -13.45
N TYR A 44 3.72 1.34 -13.42
CA TYR A 44 4.56 2.43 -13.94
C TYR A 44 5.20 2.13 -15.29
N LEU A 45 5.37 0.85 -15.65
CA LEU A 45 6.17 0.42 -16.80
C LEU A 45 5.42 -0.53 -17.74
N GLY A 46 4.26 -1.04 -17.34
CA GLY A 46 3.45 -1.91 -18.19
C GLY A 46 2.96 -1.22 -19.47
N LYS A 47 2.62 -2.03 -20.47
CA LYS A 47 2.07 -1.58 -21.75
C LYS A 47 0.77 -0.81 -21.56
N ASP A 48 -0.16 -1.39 -20.81
CA ASP A 48 -1.47 -0.82 -20.51
C ASP A 48 -1.49 -0.03 -19.19
N ARG A 49 -0.31 0.47 -18.78
CA ARG A 49 -0.13 1.13 -17.49
C ARG A 49 -1.06 2.34 -17.30
N PRO A 50 -1.69 2.47 -16.12
CA PRO A 50 -2.48 3.65 -15.79
C PRO A 50 -1.65 4.92 -15.58
N CYS A 51 -0.42 4.78 -15.09
CA CYS A 51 0.42 5.91 -14.69
C CYS A 51 1.46 6.29 -15.76
N ARG A 52 1.55 7.59 -16.08
CA ARG A 52 2.49 8.16 -17.06
C ARG A 52 3.65 8.91 -16.41
N ARG A 53 4.17 8.38 -15.30
CA ARG A 53 5.42 8.83 -14.68
C ARG A 53 6.64 8.59 -15.58
N PHE A 54 6.65 7.50 -16.34
CA PHE A 54 7.69 7.18 -17.32
C PHE A 54 7.19 7.30 -18.76
N SER A 55 8.07 7.74 -19.66
CA SER A 55 7.81 7.76 -21.10
C SER A 55 7.56 6.35 -21.65
N ASP A 56 6.88 6.26 -22.79
CA ASP A 56 6.66 4.97 -23.46
C ASP A 56 7.98 4.29 -23.84
N GLU A 57 8.96 5.05 -24.33
CA GLU A 57 10.31 4.56 -24.64
C GLU A 57 11.01 3.94 -23.42
N HIS A 58 10.90 4.59 -22.25
CA HIS A 58 11.49 4.07 -21.01
C HIS A 58 10.77 2.79 -20.54
N ALA A 59 9.44 2.78 -20.61
CA ALA A 59 8.62 1.63 -20.25
C ALA A 59 8.95 0.41 -21.15
N GLU A 60 9.03 0.60 -22.46
CA GLU A 60 9.38 -0.45 -23.44
C GLU A 60 10.79 -1.02 -23.21
N ALA A 61 11.75 -0.18 -22.83
CA ALA A 61 13.12 -0.59 -22.55
C ALA A 61 13.33 -1.23 -21.15
N SER A 62 12.31 -1.20 -20.28
CA SER A 62 12.46 -1.59 -18.87
C SER A 62 12.58 -3.10 -18.62
N GLY A 63 12.17 -3.92 -19.58
CA GLY A 63 12.00 -5.38 -19.39
C GLY A 63 10.71 -5.78 -18.65
N ASN A 64 9.93 -4.81 -18.16
CA ASN A 64 8.65 -5.01 -17.45
C ASN A 64 7.43 -4.62 -18.31
N TYR A 65 7.62 -4.32 -19.59
CA TYR A 65 6.56 -3.76 -20.45
C TYR A 65 5.36 -4.71 -20.62
N ASP A 66 5.62 -6.01 -20.78
CA ASP A 66 4.55 -7.01 -20.94
C ASP A 66 4.00 -7.52 -19.59
N LEU A 67 4.53 -7.05 -18.46
CA LEU A 67 4.12 -7.50 -17.14
C LEU A 67 2.75 -6.90 -16.77
N THR A 68 1.87 -7.74 -16.22
CA THR A 68 0.57 -7.32 -15.70
C THR A 68 0.50 -7.41 -14.17
N VAL A 69 -0.42 -6.66 -13.57
CA VAL A 69 -0.67 -6.71 -12.11
C VAL A 69 -1.08 -8.13 -11.68
N THR A 70 -1.90 -8.80 -12.48
CA THR A 70 -2.38 -10.16 -12.18
C THR A 70 -1.22 -11.17 -12.14
N GLU A 71 -0.32 -11.14 -13.14
CA GLU A 71 0.86 -12.03 -13.14
C GLU A 71 1.79 -11.78 -11.97
N VAL A 72 1.96 -10.52 -11.55
CA VAL A 72 2.74 -10.18 -10.35
C VAL A 72 2.11 -10.78 -9.10
N LEU A 73 0.79 -10.62 -8.92
CA LEU A 73 0.09 -11.18 -7.76
C LEU A 73 0.13 -12.72 -7.76
N GLU A 74 0.02 -13.36 -8.92
CA GLU A 74 0.17 -14.81 -9.04
C GLU A 74 1.58 -15.28 -8.65
N LYS A 75 2.63 -14.54 -9.01
CA LYS A 75 4.01 -14.81 -8.54
C LYS A 75 4.12 -14.66 -7.02
N VAL A 76 3.57 -13.60 -6.45
CA VAL A 76 3.55 -13.37 -5.00
C VAL A 76 2.85 -14.54 -4.27
N LEU A 77 1.74 -15.04 -4.81
CA LEU A 77 1.02 -16.20 -4.24
C LEU A 77 1.82 -17.50 -4.29
N ASN A 78 2.83 -17.59 -5.16
CA ASN A 78 3.66 -18.76 -5.38
C ASN A 78 5.14 -18.42 -5.18
N PRO A 79 5.55 -18.03 -3.95
CA PRO A 79 6.95 -17.69 -3.69
C PRO A 79 7.84 -18.90 -3.97
N THR A 80 9.10 -18.62 -4.26
CA THR A 80 10.17 -19.58 -4.46
C THR A 80 11.24 -19.40 -3.38
N LYS A 81 12.19 -20.34 -3.31
CA LYS A 81 13.30 -20.24 -2.36
C LYS A 81 14.23 -19.05 -2.66
N GLU A 82 14.21 -18.55 -3.88
CA GLU A 82 15.03 -17.40 -4.32
C GLU A 82 14.47 -16.07 -3.79
N ASP A 83 13.17 -16.02 -3.49
CA ASP A 83 12.51 -14.84 -2.91
C ASP A 83 12.81 -14.63 -1.42
N LEU A 84 13.56 -15.56 -0.79
CA LEU A 84 13.85 -15.53 0.64
C LEU A 84 15.36 -15.41 0.93
N PRO A 85 15.76 -14.53 1.85
CA PRO A 85 17.12 -14.54 2.38
C PRO A 85 17.48 -15.92 2.96
N LYS A 86 18.75 -16.33 2.79
CA LYS A 86 19.22 -17.68 3.15
C LYS A 86 19.02 -18.07 4.63
N ASN A 87 18.81 -17.10 5.51
CA ASN A 87 18.58 -17.31 6.94
C ASN A 87 17.10 -17.51 7.31
N LYS A 88 16.19 -17.53 6.34
CA LYS A 88 14.75 -17.75 6.54
C LYS A 88 14.35 -19.20 6.33
N SER A 89 13.24 -19.59 6.93
CA SER A 89 12.68 -20.95 6.85
C SER A 89 11.98 -21.18 5.52
N TRP A 90 12.15 -22.38 4.97
CA TRP A 90 11.46 -22.84 3.76
C TRP A 90 10.75 -24.18 4.03
N PRO A 91 9.46 -24.34 3.63
CA PRO A 91 8.58 -23.32 3.05
C PRO A 91 8.19 -22.23 4.08
N PRO A 92 7.88 -21.00 3.64
CA PRO A 92 7.34 -19.98 4.53
C PRO A 92 5.96 -20.39 5.06
N LYS A 93 5.56 -19.85 6.20
CA LYS A 93 4.18 -19.94 6.71
C LYS A 93 3.31 -18.77 6.25
N TYR A 94 3.93 -17.63 5.94
CA TYR A 94 3.24 -16.42 5.51
C TYR A 94 3.92 -15.81 4.29
N VAL A 95 3.11 -15.32 3.36
CA VAL A 95 3.54 -14.39 2.32
C VAL A 95 2.99 -13.02 2.70
N PHE A 96 3.84 -12.02 2.79
CA PHE A 96 3.45 -10.65 3.09
C PHE A 96 3.76 -9.73 1.91
N LEU A 97 2.73 -9.05 1.43
CA LEU A 97 2.80 -8.06 0.36
C LEU A 97 2.51 -6.68 0.96
N LYS A 98 3.36 -5.72 0.64
CA LYS A 98 3.10 -4.30 0.91
C LYS A 98 3.01 -3.58 -0.43
N ASP A 99 1.92 -2.89 -0.71
CA ASP A 99 1.78 -2.11 -1.95
C ASP A 99 0.81 -0.93 -1.81
N MET A 100 0.89 0.01 -2.73
CA MET A 100 -0.01 1.15 -2.77
C MET A 100 -1.36 0.75 -3.39
N GLY A 101 -2.45 1.04 -2.70
CA GLY A 101 -3.80 0.64 -3.15
C GLY A 101 -4.15 1.19 -4.54
N GLN A 102 -3.65 2.39 -4.88
CA GLN A 102 -3.87 3.03 -6.18
C GLN A 102 -3.37 2.18 -7.37
N CYS A 103 -2.36 1.33 -7.17
CA CYS A 103 -1.73 0.56 -8.23
C CYS A 103 -2.64 -0.53 -8.83
N LEU A 104 -3.78 -0.80 -8.20
CA LEU A 104 -4.78 -1.75 -8.68
C LEU A 104 -5.78 -1.14 -9.68
N PHE A 105 -5.89 0.19 -9.73
CA PHE A 105 -7.02 0.86 -10.38
C PHE A 105 -6.80 1.06 -11.90
N PRO A 106 -7.86 0.96 -12.72
CA PRO A 106 -7.74 1.20 -14.16
C PRO A 106 -7.53 2.68 -14.47
N ALA A 107 -6.87 2.95 -15.60
CA ALA A 107 -6.56 4.31 -16.09
C ALA A 107 -7.79 5.23 -16.13
N ASP A 108 -8.91 4.74 -16.65
CA ASP A 108 -10.15 5.50 -16.77
C ASP A 108 -10.69 5.97 -15.41
N LEU A 109 -10.59 5.14 -14.37
CA LEU A 109 -11.05 5.51 -13.03
C LEU A 109 -10.09 6.49 -12.36
N LEU A 110 -8.77 6.27 -12.48
CA LEU A 110 -7.78 7.21 -11.95
C LEU A 110 -7.90 8.59 -12.59
N HIS A 111 -8.15 8.66 -13.91
CA HIS A 111 -8.40 9.92 -14.59
C HIS A 111 -9.70 10.59 -14.12
N GLN A 112 -10.78 9.83 -13.90
CA GLN A 112 -12.03 10.39 -13.36
C GLN A 112 -11.86 10.98 -11.95
N LEU A 113 -11.03 10.34 -11.12
CA LEU A 113 -10.74 10.82 -9.77
C LEU A 113 -9.80 12.04 -9.79
N HIS A 114 -8.90 12.12 -10.79
CA HIS A 114 -7.89 13.17 -10.91
C HIS A 114 -7.82 13.73 -12.34
N PRO A 115 -8.85 14.46 -12.81
CA PRO A 115 -8.93 14.90 -14.21
C PRO A 115 -7.81 15.86 -14.64
N ASP A 116 -7.24 16.60 -13.68
CA ASP A 116 -6.15 17.55 -13.92
C ASP A 116 -4.75 16.93 -13.74
N SER A 117 -4.67 15.63 -13.44
CA SER A 117 -3.40 14.92 -13.23
C SER A 117 -2.59 14.82 -14.52
N LYS A 118 -1.29 15.06 -14.42
CA LYS A 118 -0.35 14.75 -15.51
C LYS A 118 0.03 13.28 -15.56
N VAL A 119 -0.04 12.60 -14.41
CA VAL A 119 0.31 11.19 -14.29
C VAL A 119 -0.83 10.26 -14.66
N PHE A 120 -2.08 10.72 -14.58
CA PHE A 120 -3.29 9.99 -15.00
C PHE A 120 -4.01 10.76 -16.12
N PRO A 121 -3.43 10.81 -17.33
CA PRO A 121 -4.06 11.53 -18.44
C PRO A 121 -5.34 10.84 -18.88
N ALA A 122 -6.16 11.57 -19.64
CA ALA A 122 -7.33 11.01 -20.27
C ALA A 122 -6.95 9.79 -21.15
N PRO A 123 -7.76 8.72 -21.14
CA PRO A 123 -7.52 7.58 -22.00
C PRO A 123 -7.54 7.99 -23.48
N ALA A 124 -6.70 7.35 -24.30
CA ALA A 124 -6.54 7.68 -25.72
C ALA A 124 -7.84 7.51 -26.54
N ASN A 125 -8.75 6.65 -26.09
CA ASN A 125 -10.08 6.48 -26.66
C ASN A 125 -11.12 7.13 -25.74
N ALA A 126 -12.18 7.69 -26.31
CA ALA A 126 -13.30 8.24 -25.53
C ALA A 126 -13.81 7.17 -24.55
N SER A 127 -13.67 7.43 -23.25
CA SER A 127 -14.09 6.48 -22.23
C SER A 127 -15.59 6.26 -22.34
N THR A 128 -15.98 5.00 -22.58
CA THR A 128 -17.37 4.55 -22.52
C THR A 128 -17.78 4.17 -21.09
N SER A 129 -16.88 4.36 -20.12
CA SER A 129 -17.15 4.01 -18.73
C SER A 129 -18.17 4.97 -18.10
N LYS A 130 -19.02 4.42 -17.24
CA LYS A 130 -19.99 5.22 -16.49
C LYS A 130 -19.23 6.10 -15.47
N PRO A 131 -19.62 7.37 -15.29
CA PRO A 131 -19.02 8.21 -14.26
C PRO A 131 -19.05 7.53 -12.88
N PHE A 132 -17.91 7.53 -12.20
CA PHE A 132 -17.80 7.00 -10.85
C PHE A 132 -18.49 7.93 -9.84
N ASP A 133 -19.46 7.39 -9.09
CA ASP A 133 -20.14 8.12 -8.03
C ASP A 133 -19.47 7.85 -6.68
N MET A 134 -18.70 8.82 -6.18
CA MET A 134 -18.01 8.73 -4.88
C MET A 134 -18.95 8.55 -3.67
N ASN A 135 -20.24 8.87 -3.82
CA ASN A 135 -21.24 8.76 -2.74
C ASN A 135 -22.05 7.47 -2.81
N ALA A 136 -22.00 6.74 -3.92
CA ALA A 136 -22.66 5.45 -4.04
C ALA A 136 -21.83 4.36 -3.34
N PRO A 137 -22.48 3.31 -2.82
CA PRO A 137 -21.77 2.12 -2.34
C PRO A 137 -20.91 1.51 -3.46
N VAL A 138 -19.65 1.17 -3.13
CA VAL A 138 -18.76 0.47 -4.07
C VAL A 138 -19.14 -1.01 -4.07
N ILE A 139 -19.86 -1.44 -5.11
CA ILE A 139 -20.39 -2.81 -5.26
C ILE A 139 -19.51 -3.62 -6.21
N GLU A 140 -19.31 -3.10 -7.42
CA GLU A 140 -18.52 -3.76 -8.46
C GLU A 140 -17.02 -3.66 -8.17
N ASN A 141 -16.25 -4.60 -8.70
CA ASN A 141 -14.80 -4.62 -8.54
C ASN A 141 -14.19 -3.36 -9.18
N PRO A 142 -13.55 -2.46 -8.40
CA PRO A 142 -13.02 -1.20 -8.93
C PRO A 142 -11.61 -1.37 -9.51
N THR A 143 -11.06 -2.58 -9.51
CA THR A 143 -9.66 -2.86 -9.86
C THR A 143 -9.52 -3.53 -11.22
N THR A 144 -8.29 -3.54 -11.73
CA THR A 144 -7.89 -4.31 -12.92
C THR A 144 -7.68 -5.80 -12.65
N VAL A 145 -7.75 -6.22 -11.38
CA VAL A 145 -7.43 -7.58 -10.94
C VAL A 145 -8.71 -8.37 -10.72
N PRO A 146 -8.81 -9.61 -11.22
CA PRO A 146 -9.96 -10.47 -10.92
C PRO A 146 -10.16 -10.64 -9.42
N THR A 147 -11.42 -10.57 -8.97
CA THR A 147 -11.79 -10.76 -7.57
C THR A 147 -11.30 -12.09 -7.01
N SER A 148 -11.30 -13.15 -7.84
CA SER A 148 -10.79 -14.48 -7.50
C SER A 148 -9.34 -14.46 -7.02
N ILE A 149 -8.46 -13.69 -7.67
CA ILE A 149 -7.06 -13.54 -7.28
C ILE A 149 -6.94 -12.73 -5.97
N LEU A 150 -7.65 -11.61 -5.86
CA LEU A 150 -7.59 -10.78 -4.64
C LEU A 150 -8.05 -11.57 -3.41
N LYS A 151 -9.11 -12.39 -3.54
CA LYS A 151 -9.62 -13.24 -2.45
C LYS A 151 -8.65 -14.31 -1.94
N ARG A 152 -7.51 -14.55 -2.62
CA ARG A 152 -6.43 -15.41 -2.13
C ARG A 152 -5.53 -14.74 -1.08
N PHE A 153 -5.72 -13.44 -0.84
CA PHE A 153 -5.03 -12.67 0.20
C PHE A 153 -5.96 -12.29 1.35
N ARG A 154 -5.41 -12.19 2.56
CA ARG A 154 -6.01 -11.39 3.63
C ARG A 154 -5.58 -9.93 3.46
N HIS A 155 -6.54 -9.04 3.34
CA HIS A 155 -6.32 -7.61 3.15
C HIS A 155 -6.38 -6.84 4.46
N SER A 156 -5.46 -5.90 4.60
CA SER A 156 -5.37 -4.93 5.69
C SER A 156 -4.94 -3.58 5.16
N PHE A 157 -5.06 -2.52 5.97
CA PHE A 157 -4.85 -1.14 5.55
C PHE A 157 -4.01 -0.37 6.57
N LEU A 158 -3.09 0.46 6.09
CA LEU A 158 -2.35 1.41 6.92
C LEU A 158 -2.42 2.81 6.33
N ILE A 159 -2.96 3.73 7.12
CA ILE A 159 -3.14 5.15 6.78
C ILE A 159 -2.27 6.05 7.65
N ARG A 160 -2.08 7.29 7.23
CA ARG A 160 -1.44 8.34 8.01
C ARG A 160 -2.04 9.69 7.63
N THR A 161 -2.14 10.60 8.59
CA THR A 161 -2.65 11.96 8.36
C THR A 161 -1.94 12.67 7.19
N PRO A 162 -2.69 13.34 6.29
CA PRO A 162 -2.13 13.99 5.10
C PRO A 162 -1.14 15.11 5.44
N GLU A 163 -1.30 15.78 6.59
CA GLU A 163 -0.41 16.83 7.10
C GLU A 163 1.02 16.33 7.33
N LYS A 164 1.21 15.01 7.52
CA LYS A 164 2.52 14.38 7.64
C LYS A 164 2.97 13.72 6.33
N SER A 165 2.05 13.06 5.63
CA SER A 165 2.39 12.28 4.44
C SER A 165 2.68 13.16 3.23
N ILE A 166 1.87 14.18 2.95
CA ILE A 166 1.99 15.02 1.75
C ILE A 166 3.29 15.84 1.77
N PRO A 167 3.64 16.59 2.83
CA PRO A 167 4.91 17.32 2.86
C PRO A 167 6.12 16.38 2.81
N SER A 168 6.03 15.21 3.47
CA SER A 168 7.10 14.21 3.39
C SER A 168 7.26 13.65 1.98
N TYR A 169 6.16 13.43 1.25
CA TYR A 169 6.22 12.87 -0.09
C TYR A 169 6.75 13.89 -1.08
N TRP A 170 6.21 15.12 -1.05
CA TRP A 170 6.71 16.24 -1.84
C TRP A 170 8.21 16.45 -1.63
N LYS A 171 8.69 16.41 -0.38
CA LYS A 171 10.12 16.51 -0.08
C LYS A 171 10.95 15.42 -0.77
N CYS A 172 10.48 14.18 -0.78
CA CYS A 172 11.16 13.09 -1.49
C CYS A 172 11.24 13.33 -3.00
N VAL A 173 10.21 13.95 -3.58
CA VAL A 173 10.21 14.35 -5.00
C VAL A 173 11.24 15.46 -5.23
N GLN A 174 11.23 16.51 -4.41
CA GLN A 174 12.15 17.65 -4.58
C GLN A 174 13.61 17.26 -4.40
N GLU A 175 13.90 16.35 -3.48
CA GLU A 175 15.27 15.85 -3.23
C GLU A 175 15.69 14.76 -4.23
N GLY A 176 14.83 14.41 -5.19
CA GLY A 176 15.07 13.34 -6.17
C GLY A 176 15.04 11.92 -5.60
N ALA A 177 14.77 11.78 -4.30
CA ALA A 177 14.76 10.50 -3.60
C ALA A 177 13.65 9.56 -4.10
N SER A 178 12.53 10.07 -4.62
CA SER A 178 11.48 9.24 -5.21
C SER A 178 11.75 8.82 -6.66
N GLY A 179 12.75 9.41 -7.32
CA GLY A 179 12.97 9.25 -8.76
C GLY A 179 11.99 10.01 -9.66
N TRP A 180 11.12 10.86 -9.10
CA TRP A 180 10.11 11.61 -9.87
C TRP A 180 10.64 12.96 -10.35
N GLU A 181 10.36 13.30 -11.61
CA GLU A 181 10.75 14.59 -12.19
C GLU A 181 9.92 15.78 -11.67
N PHE A 182 8.68 15.53 -11.22
CA PHE A 182 7.78 16.59 -10.78
C PHE A 182 6.80 16.11 -9.71
N TRP A 183 6.23 17.03 -8.94
CA TRP A 183 5.16 16.75 -8.00
C TRP A 183 3.80 16.68 -8.71
N ASP A 184 3.01 15.65 -8.40
CA ASP A 184 1.60 15.55 -8.79
C ASP A 184 0.81 15.06 -7.58
N GLN A 185 -0.25 15.76 -7.21
CA GLN A 185 -1.04 15.42 -6.03
C GLN A 185 -1.84 14.12 -6.21
N ALA A 186 -2.10 13.70 -7.45
CA ALA A 186 -2.84 12.48 -7.74
C ALA A 186 -2.13 11.21 -7.23
N ASP A 187 -0.80 11.26 -7.08
CA ASP A 187 -0.02 10.15 -6.49
C ASP A 187 -0.20 10.01 -4.98
N ALA A 188 -1.03 10.84 -4.33
CA ALA A 188 -1.26 10.74 -2.90
C ALA A 188 -2.08 9.50 -2.50
N GLY A 189 -2.89 8.93 -3.39
CA GLY A 189 -3.50 7.60 -3.23
C GLY A 189 -4.61 7.44 -2.18
N TYR A 190 -5.04 8.51 -1.51
CA TYR A 190 -5.99 8.43 -0.38
C TYR A 190 -7.40 8.04 -0.81
N VAL A 191 -7.88 8.56 -1.95
CA VAL A 191 -9.24 8.29 -2.43
C VAL A 191 -9.35 6.86 -2.97
N GLU A 192 -8.32 6.36 -3.65
CA GLU A 192 -8.20 4.99 -4.14
C GLU A 192 -8.20 4.00 -2.97
N LEU A 193 -7.42 4.30 -1.92
CA LEU A 193 -7.36 3.47 -0.73
C LEU A 193 -8.73 3.40 -0.02
N LYS A 194 -9.47 4.51 0.00
CA LYS A 194 -10.86 4.56 0.49
C LYS A 194 -11.78 3.68 -0.36
N ILE A 195 -11.73 3.80 -1.68
CA ILE A 195 -12.58 3.02 -2.60
C ILE A 195 -12.30 1.52 -2.43
N LEU A 196 -11.03 1.14 -2.34
CA LEU A 196 -10.62 -0.26 -2.12
C LEU A 196 -11.12 -0.78 -0.78
N TYR A 197 -10.98 0.00 0.30
CA TYR A 197 -11.50 -0.37 1.62
C TYR A 197 -13.02 -0.55 1.60
N ASP A 198 -13.76 0.37 0.99
CA ASP A 198 -15.21 0.29 0.89
C ASP A 198 -15.65 -0.95 0.13
N TRP A 199 -15.01 -1.26 -1.00
CA TRP A 199 -15.33 -2.46 -1.77
C TRP A 199 -15.09 -3.73 -0.96
N ILE A 200 -13.93 -3.87 -0.31
CA ILE A 200 -13.60 -5.09 0.46
C ILE A 200 -14.47 -5.21 1.72
N SER A 201 -14.80 -4.10 2.39
CA SER A 201 -15.61 -4.11 3.62
C SER A 201 -17.12 -4.23 3.40
N ASN A 202 -17.61 -3.96 2.20
CA ASN A 202 -19.03 -3.94 1.88
C ASN A 202 -19.60 -5.36 1.72
N PRO A 203 -20.53 -5.84 2.57
CA PRO A 203 -21.04 -7.21 2.54
C PRO A 203 -21.75 -7.60 1.23
N ILE A 204 -22.23 -6.62 0.45
CA ILE A 204 -22.92 -6.85 -0.82
C ILE A 204 -22.05 -6.56 -2.04
N SER A 205 -20.77 -6.23 -1.86
CA SER A 205 -19.85 -6.06 -2.98
C SER A 205 -19.51 -7.39 -3.65
N THR A 206 -19.01 -7.33 -4.87
CA THR A 206 -18.48 -8.50 -5.59
C THR A 206 -17.36 -9.18 -4.82
N PHE A 207 -16.54 -8.47 -4.03
CA PHE A 207 -15.54 -9.09 -3.16
C PHE A 207 -16.15 -10.15 -2.22
N ASN A 208 -17.28 -9.81 -1.59
CA ASN A 208 -17.93 -10.65 -0.59
C ASN A 208 -18.99 -11.59 -1.18
N THR A 209 -19.52 -11.30 -2.37
CA THR A 209 -20.63 -12.06 -2.99
C THR A 209 -20.20 -12.97 -4.14
N GLU A 210 -19.12 -12.66 -4.87
CA GLU A 210 -18.62 -13.56 -5.92
C GLU A 210 -18.05 -14.84 -5.29
N SER A 211 -18.46 -15.97 -5.83
CA SER A 211 -17.95 -17.29 -5.47
C SER A 211 -17.00 -17.80 -6.55
N GLY A 212 -16.25 -18.87 -6.27
CA GLY A 212 -15.55 -19.61 -7.33
C GLY A 212 -14.02 -19.54 -7.34
N ASP A 213 -13.37 -19.30 -6.22
CA ASP A 213 -11.93 -19.55 -6.08
C ASP A 213 -11.67 -20.53 -4.93
N GLU A 214 -11.13 -21.71 -5.25
CA GLU A 214 -10.83 -22.77 -4.29
C GLU A 214 -9.65 -22.44 -3.36
N HIS A 215 -8.84 -21.46 -3.74
CA HIS A 215 -7.71 -20.95 -2.97
C HIS A 215 -8.05 -19.67 -2.19
N ALA A 216 -9.31 -19.21 -2.23
CA ALA A 216 -9.73 -18.05 -1.45
C ALA A 216 -9.46 -18.28 0.04
N VAL A 217 -8.89 -17.27 0.69
CA VAL A 217 -8.64 -17.28 2.13
C VAL A 217 -9.73 -16.53 2.87
N GLN A 218 -9.98 -16.89 4.13
CA GLN A 218 -10.93 -16.17 4.96
C GLN A 218 -10.40 -14.76 5.27
N GLN A 219 -11.13 -13.74 4.78
CA GLN A 219 -10.89 -12.33 5.05
C GLN A 219 -11.50 -11.90 6.40
N PRO A 220 -10.74 -11.29 7.31
CA PRO A 220 -11.31 -10.61 8.48
C PRO A 220 -12.20 -9.43 8.05
N GLN A 221 -13.38 -9.33 8.64
CA GLN A 221 -14.36 -8.27 8.35
C GLN A 221 -14.77 -7.55 9.65
N PRO A 222 -14.80 -6.19 9.66
CA PRO A 222 -14.22 -5.31 8.64
C PRO A 222 -12.70 -5.54 8.49
N PRO A 223 -12.10 -5.19 7.32
CA PRO A 223 -10.67 -5.38 7.10
C PRO A 223 -9.83 -4.65 8.15
N PRO A 224 -8.76 -5.25 8.69
CA PRO A 224 -7.93 -4.59 9.68
C PRO A 224 -7.35 -3.28 9.15
N LEU A 225 -7.58 -2.19 9.86
CA LEU A 225 -7.17 -0.84 9.46
C LEU A 225 -6.50 -0.17 10.65
N LEU A 226 -5.26 0.28 10.41
CA LEU A 226 -4.38 0.92 11.38
C LEU A 226 -4.04 2.33 10.91
N ASP A 227 -4.05 3.30 11.84
CA ASP A 227 -3.43 4.60 11.61
C ASP A 227 -1.98 4.61 12.13
N ALA A 228 -1.10 5.27 11.39
CA ALA A 228 0.31 5.37 11.73
C ALA A 228 0.56 6.06 13.08
N SER A 229 -0.33 6.95 13.56
CA SER A 229 -0.18 7.55 14.88
C SER A 229 -0.27 6.49 16.00
N THR A 230 -1.20 5.53 15.90
CA THR A 230 -1.30 4.39 16.82
C THR A 230 -0.03 3.55 16.76
N LEU A 231 0.45 3.24 15.55
CA LEU A 231 1.68 2.45 15.33
C LEU A 231 2.91 3.10 15.99
N LEU A 232 3.11 4.40 15.77
CA LEU A 232 4.30 5.09 16.27
C LEU A 232 4.22 5.38 17.77
N ALA A 233 3.02 5.62 18.32
CA ALA A 233 2.83 5.87 19.74
C ALA A 233 2.91 4.58 20.59
N HIS A 234 2.33 3.48 20.09
CA HIS A 234 2.17 2.21 20.80
C HIS A 234 2.54 1.00 19.91
N PRO A 235 3.81 0.87 19.47
CA PRO A 235 4.19 -0.13 18.47
C PRO A 235 3.95 -1.59 18.91
N ASP A 236 4.21 -1.93 20.17
CA ASP A 236 3.92 -3.27 20.72
C ASP A 236 2.43 -3.61 20.60
N HIS A 237 1.56 -2.72 21.06
CA HIS A 237 0.11 -2.86 20.98
C HIS A 237 -0.38 -2.94 19.53
N ALA A 238 0.08 -2.04 18.66
CA ALA A 238 -0.35 -1.97 17.27
C ALA A 238 0.03 -3.24 16.48
N ILE A 239 1.29 -3.69 16.60
CA ILE A 239 1.76 -4.89 15.90
C ILE A 239 1.13 -6.16 16.47
N LYS A 240 0.95 -6.25 17.80
CA LYS A 240 0.25 -7.38 18.42
C LYS A 240 -1.21 -7.46 17.97
N SER A 241 -1.92 -6.33 17.96
CA SER A 241 -3.32 -6.25 17.50
C SER A 241 -3.45 -6.58 16.03
N TYR A 242 -2.52 -6.12 15.18
CA TYR A 242 -2.46 -6.50 13.77
C TYR A 242 -2.26 -8.00 13.59
N CYS A 243 -1.29 -8.58 14.31
CA CYS A 243 -0.99 -9.99 14.27
C CYS A 243 -2.21 -10.84 14.65
N GLU A 244 -2.91 -10.48 15.74
CA GLU A 244 -4.14 -11.14 16.15
C GLU A 244 -5.23 -11.06 15.07
N ALA A 245 -5.50 -9.86 14.54
CA ALA A 245 -6.54 -9.64 13.53
C ALA A 245 -6.26 -10.40 12.21
N MET A 246 -4.98 -10.54 11.84
CA MET A 246 -4.55 -11.21 10.61
C MET A 246 -4.25 -12.70 10.80
N GLY A 247 -4.34 -13.23 12.03
CA GLY A 247 -4.04 -14.62 12.35
C GLY A 247 -2.55 -14.98 12.23
N ILE A 248 -1.67 -14.03 12.54
CA ILE A 248 -0.21 -14.20 12.61
C ILE A 248 0.18 -14.26 14.10
N PRO A 249 1.05 -15.18 14.55
CA PRO A 249 1.57 -15.14 15.92
C PRO A 249 2.46 -13.91 16.13
N PHE A 250 2.19 -13.08 17.12
CA PHE A 250 3.10 -12.00 17.50
C PHE A 250 4.45 -12.55 18.02
N ALA A 251 5.55 -11.86 17.69
CA ALA A 251 6.88 -12.14 18.23
C ALA A 251 7.56 -10.81 18.62
N PRO A 252 8.15 -10.68 19.83
CA PRO A 252 8.76 -9.42 20.28
C PRO A 252 9.85 -8.88 19.35
N GLU A 253 10.56 -9.76 18.64
CA GLU A 253 11.61 -9.42 17.68
C GLU A 253 11.06 -8.59 16.51
N MET A 254 9.75 -8.64 16.25
CA MET A 254 9.10 -7.79 15.25
C MET A 254 9.22 -6.29 15.56
N LEU A 255 9.58 -5.89 16.78
CA LEU A 255 9.66 -4.49 17.19
C LEU A 255 11.06 -3.88 17.09
N SER A 256 12.08 -4.70 16.79
CA SER A 256 13.48 -4.25 16.73
C SER A 256 14.23 -4.93 15.60
N TRP A 257 15.14 -4.19 14.96
CA TRP A 257 15.95 -4.67 13.86
C TRP A 257 17.28 -3.95 13.82
N ASP A 258 18.23 -4.51 13.08
CA ASP A 258 19.48 -3.83 12.79
C ASP A 258 19.27 -2.74 11.73
N SER A 259 19.95 -1.62 11.95
CA SER A 259 20.05 -0.54 10.98
C SER A 259 21.01 -0.95 9.86
N GLY A 260 20.61 -0.70 8.62
CA GLY A 260 21.40 -1.03 7.44
C GLY A 260 20.55 -1.07 6.17
N PRO A 261 21.21 -1.23 5.01
CA PRO A 261 20.55 -1.36 3.72
C PRO A 261 19.67 -2.61 3.66
N VAL A 262 18.65 -2.55 2.82
CA VAL A 262 17.68 -3.65 2.62
C VAL A 262 17.55 -3.92 1.13
N ASP A 263 17.91 -5.12 0.70
CA ASP A 263 17.98 -5.47 -0.73
C ASP A 263 16.62 -5.28 -1.42
N GLU A 264 15.52 -5.62 -0.74
CA GLU A 264 14.14 -5.47 -1.23
C GLU A 264 13.75 -4.00 -1.51
N TRP A 265 14.46 -3.02 -0.93
CA TRP A 265 14.16 -1.59 -1.05
C TRP A 265 15.06 -0.88 -2.07
N ALA A 266 16.07 -1.56 -2.63
CA ALA A 266 17.11 -0.97 -3.46
C ALA A 266 16.56 -0.20 -4.69
N LYS A 267 15.40 -0.62 -5.21
CA LYS A 267 14.69 0.02 -6.33
C LYS A 267 14.43 1.51 -6.11
N TRP A 268 14.17 1.92 -4.87
CA TRP A 268 13.76 3.29 -4.54
C TRP A 268 14.89 4.16 -3.98
N GLY A 269 16.15 3.68 -4.02
CA GLY A 269 17.31 4.44 -3.58
C GLY A 269 17.12 5.09 -2.19
N GLY A 270 17.29 6.42 -2.11
CA GLY A 270 17.21 7.16 -0.84
C GLY A 270 15.82 7.27 -0.21
N TYR A 271 14.76 6.80 -0.88
CA TYR A 271 13.38 6.94 -0.41
C TYR A 271 13.11 6.27 0.95
N HIS A 272 13.80 5.16 1.22
CA HIS A 272 13.66 4.34 2.44
C HIS A 272 14.74 4.57 3.49
N ASN A 273 15.64 5.55 3.29
CA ASN A 273 16.75 5.85 4.21
C ASN A 273 16.31 5.98 5.68
N ALA A 274 15.13 6.54 5.95
CA ALA A 274 14.64 6.69 7.32
C ALA A 274 14.39 5.33 8.01
N ALA A 275 13.89 4.35 7.26
CA ALA A 275 13.65 2.99 7.75
C ALA A 275 14.96 2.19 7.84
N GLU A 276 15.84 2.30 6.84
CA GLU A 276 17.18 1.67 6.87
C GLU A 276 18.04 2.16 8.04
N ASN A 277 17.94 3.45 8.38
CA ASN A 277 18.62 4.09 9.51
C ASN A 277 17.84 4.00 10.85
N SER A 278 16.91 3.06 10.95
CA SER A 278 16.14 2.81 12.18
C SER A 278 16.47 1.44 12.76
N THR A 279 16.16 1.26 14.05
CA THR A 279 16.34 -0.01 14.77
C THR A 279 15.04 -0.52 15.40
N GLY A 280 13.91 0.05 14.96
CA GLY A 280 12.58 -0.14 15.52
C GLY A 280 11.67 1.04 15.15
N PHE A 281 10.42 1.00 15.64
CA PHE A 281 9.47 2.10 15.48
C PHE A 281 9.89 3.32 16.31
N LYS A 282 10.13 4.45 15.64
CA LYS A 282 10.45 5.71 16.32
C LYS A 282 9.15 6.44 16.65
N LYS A 283 8.97 6.81 17.92
CA LYS A 283 7.90 7.75 18.29
C LYS A 283 8.05 9.02 17.46
N ASP A 284 6.92 9.59 17.05
CA ASP A 284 6.94 10.97 16.59
C ASP A 284 7.57 11.83 17.69
N ALA A 285 8.47 12.75 17.29
CA ALA A 285 8.98 13.74 18.23
C ALA A 285 7.78 14.45 18.88
N PRO A 286 7.76 14.64 20.21
CA PRO A 286 6.71 15.42 20.84
C PRO A 286 6.59 16.76 20.11
N VAL A 287 5.36 17.16 19.79
CA VAL A 287 5.11 18.54 19.39
C VAL A 287 5.52 19.39 20.60
N GLU A 288 6.68 20.03 20.52
CA GLU A 288 7.07 21.02 21.52
C GLU A 288 6.01 22.12 21.46
N ALA A 289 5.16 22.20 22.49
CA ALA A 289 4.00 23.10 22.52
C ALA A 289 4.37 24.58 22.28
N ASP A 290 5.63 24.94 22.53
CA ASP A 290 6.16 26.29 22.40
C ASP A 290 6.90 26.57 21.06
N LYS A 291 7.09 25.56 20.19
CA LYS A 291 7.67 25.79 18.85
C LYS A 291 6.56 25.91 17.80
N PRO A 292 6.62 26.92 16.91
CA PRO A 292 5.72 26.98 15.77
C PRO A 292 5.86 25.67 14.98
N GLN A 293 4.75 24.96 14.80
CA GLN A 293 4.76 23.85 13.87
C GLN A 293 5.17 24.36 12.48
N PRO A 294 6.03 23.63 11.74
CA PRO A 294 6.36 24.02 10.40
C PRO A 294 5.06 24.15 9.61
N LYS A 295 4.76 25.36 9.14
CA LYS A 295 3.58 25.59 8.31
C LYS A 295 3.71 24.74 7.06
N ILE A 296 2.64 24.02 6.73
CA ILE A 296 2.53 23.34 5.44
C ILE A 296 2.72 24.42 4.36
N ALA A 297 3.59 24.15 3.40
CA ALA A 297 3.84 25.09 2.32
C ALA A 297 2.53 25.38 1.57
N GLU A 298 2.28 26.65 1.23
CA GLU A 298 1.01 27.10 0.66
C GLU A 298 0.58 26.29 -0.57
N HIS A 299 1.55 25.92 -1.43
CA HIS A 299 1.31 25.13 -2.63
C HIS A 299 0.95 23.65 -2.37
N LEU A 300 1.05 23.17 -1.13
CA LEU A 300 0.65 21.81 -0.71
C LEU A 300 -0.68 21.78 0.02
N GLN A 301 -1.23 22.95 0.39
CA GLN A 301 -2.44 23.04 1.20
C GLN A 301 -3.64 22.37 0.52
N SER A 302 -3.82 22.61 -0.79
CA SER A 302 -4.88 21.98 -1.58
C SER A 302 -4.77 20.45 -1.62
N ALA A 303 -3.55 19.92 -1.74
CA ALA A 303 -3.31 18.48 -1.76
C ALA A 303 -3.63 17.83 -0.40
N VAL A 304 -3.26 18.50 0.70
CA VAL A 304 -3.59 18.06 2.06
C VAL A 304 -5.11 18.06 2.27
N GLU A 305 -5.78 19.14 1.88
CA GLU A 305 -7.24 19.28 2.00
C GLU A 305 -7.99 18.22 1.19
N ALA A 306 -7.56 17.97 -0.06
CA ALA A 306 -8.14 16.94 -0.91
C ALA A 306 -8.02 15.53 -0.32
N CYS A 307 -6.92 15.25 0.39
CA CYS A 307 -6.69 13.95 1.04
C CYS A 307 -7.40 13.80 2.39
N ASN A 308 -7.77 14.92 3.04
CA ASN A 308 -8.32 14.89 4.40
C ASN A 308 -9.69 14.19 4.45
N GLY A 309 -10.57 14.41 3.47
CA GLY A 309 -11.88 13.74 3.41
C GLY A 309 -11.78 12.20 3.45
N PRO A 310 -11.08 11.57 2.49
CA PRO A 310 -10.86 10.12 2.49
C PRO A 310 -10.11 9.63 3.73
N TYR A 311 -9.12 10.39 4.23
CA TYR A 311 -8.39 10.05 5.46
C TYR A 311 -9.31 9.99 6.69
N GLN A 312 -10.11 11.03 6.94
CA GLN A 312 -11.04 11.06 8.09
C GLN A 312 -12.08 9.94 8.00
N TYR A 313 -12.54 9.64 6.79
CA TYR A 313 -13.42 8.50 6.56
C TYR A 313 -12.74 7.19 6.97
N LEU A 314 -11.55 6.89 6.44
CA LEU A 314 -10.80 5.67 6.76
C LEU A 314 -10.45 5.60 8.25
N LEU A 315 -10.07 6.72 8.86
CA LEU A 315 -9.79 6.82 10.30
C LEU A 315 -11.01 6.46 11.14
N SER A 316 -12.21 6.90 10.73
CA SER A 316 -13.47 6.53 11.39
C SER A 316 -13.81 5.02 11.29
N LYS A 317 -13.14 4.31 10.38
CA LYS A 317 -13.26 2.86 10.17
C LYS A 317 -12.10 2.07 10.77
N ALA A 318 -11.13 2.73 11.40
CA ALA A 318 -9.98 2.06 12.01
C ALA A 318 -10.42 1.02 13.04
N THR A 319 -9.85 -0.18 12.92
CA THR A 319 -10.16 -1.31 13.80
C THR A 319 -9.05 -1.55 14.81
N ILE A 320 -7.84 -1.08 14.53
CA ILE A 320 -6.70 -1.12 15.45
C ILE A 320 -6.52 0.29 16.04
N LEU A 321 -7.11 0.48 17.22
CA LEU A 321 -7.12 1.75 17.94
C LEU A 321 -6.03 1.79 19.01
N SER A 322 -5.67 3.01 19.42
CA SER A 322 -4.83 3.23 20.60
C SER A 322 -5.47 2.59 21.85
N PRO A 323 -4.64 2.08 22.79
CA PRO A 323 -5.11 1.35 23.97
C PRO A 323 -5.89 2.19 24.99
#